data_AF-A0A2E8CWT2-F1
#
_entry.id   AF-A0A2E8CWT2-F1
#
_cell.length_a   1.000
_cell.length_b   1.000
_cell.length_c   1.000
_cell.angle_alpha   90.00
_cell.angle_beta   90.00
_cell.angle_gamma   90.00
#
_symmetry.space_group_name_H-M   'P 1'
#
loop_
_entity.id
_entity.type
_entity.pdbx_description
1 polymer ?
#
loop_
_entity_poly.entity_id
_entity_poly.type
_entity_poly.pdbx_seq_one_letter_code
_entity_poly.pdbx_strand_id
1 'polypeptide(L)'
;MSEVELRSGKDELKRRLEQLLGTKPPAPIDASQQQEVESETRQIAARRDKVAAAGGELLGAAMKLVGELIDNGSAPDPQTVNQMRAGLADCIEREPDGRLQVRFTLPGDNALTGLATTLAKLLVAEPE
;
A
#
# COMPACT_ATOMS: atom_id res chain seq x y z
N MET A 1 -9.91 -64.87 24.36
CA MET A 1 -9.05 -64.02 25.21
C MET A 1 -8.02 -63.29 24.34
N SER A 2 -8.45 -62.55 23.31
CA SER A 2 -7.57 -62.03 22.24
C SER A 2 -7.67 -60.51 22.05
N GLU A 3 -8.50 -59.83 22.83
CA GLU A 3 -8.69 -58.37 22.74
C GLU A 3 -7.65 -57.58 23.56
N VAL A 4 -7.03 -58.23 24.56
CA VAL A 4 -6.06 -57.61 25.48
C VAL A 4 -4.65 -57.55 24.85
N GLU A 5 -4.26 -58.52 24.02
CA GLU A 5 -2.94 -58.55 23.36
C GLU A 5 -2.83 -57.52 22.22
N LEU A 6 -3.92 -57.26 21.49
CA LEU A 6 -3.96 -56.25 20.41
C LEU A 6 -3.95 -54.81 20.94
N ARG A 7 -4.62 -54.54 22.07
CA ARG A 7 -4.57 -53.24 22.75
C ARG A 7 -3.17 -52.95 23.31
N SER A 8 -2.56 -53.94 23.94
CA SER A 8 -1.22 -53.80 24.53
C SER A 8 -0.13 -53.53 23.49
N GLY A 9 -0.21 -54.14 22.30
CA GLY A 9 0.76 -53.89 21.22
C GLY A 9 0.69 -52.48 20.65
N LYS A 10 -0.51 -51.93 20.50
CA LYS A 10 -0.75 -50.55 20.07
C LYS A 10 -0.18 -49.53 21.06
N ASP A 11 -0.37 -49.76 22.36
CA ASP A 11 0.07 -48.82 23.38
C ASP A 11 1.60 -48.86 23.57
N GLU A 12 2.22 -50.03 23.43
CA GLU A 12 3.68 -50.18 23.42
C GLU A 12 4.32 -49.52 22.18
N LEU A 13 3.70 -49.65 21.01
CA LEU A 13 4.15 -48.96 19.79
C LEU A 13 4.06 -47.44 19.95
N LYS A 14 2.97 -46.93 20.54
CA LYS A 14 2.81 -45.50 20.83
C LYS A 14 3.89 -45.00 21.79
N ARG A 15 4.17 -45.75 22.86
CA ARG A 15 5.19 -45.41 23.85
C ARG A 15 6.60 -45.37 23.27
N ARG A 16 6.94 -46.34 22.40
CA ARG A 16 8.22 -46.34 21.66
C ARG A 16 8.29 -45.21 20.65
N LEU A 17 7.19 -44.88 19.98
CA LEU A 17 7.11 -43.74 19.07
C LEU A 17 7.34 -42.43 19.82
N GLU A 18 6.72 -42.25 20.98
CA GLU A 18 6.90 -41.07 21.85
C GLU A 18 8.33 -40.96 22.40
N GLN A 19 8.97 -42.08 22.69
CA GLN A 19 10.37 -42.13 23.13
C GLN A 19 11.37 -41.85 21.98
N LEU A 20 11.06 -42.27 20.76
CA LEU A 20 11.87 -42.02 19.56
C LEU A 20 11.67 -40.60 19.01
N LEU A 21 10.46 -40.04 19.15
CA LEU A 21 10.10 -38.68 18.75
C LEU A 21 10.44 -37.63 19.82
N GLY A 22 11.37 -37.95 20.74
CA GLY A 22 11.77 -37.11 21.87
C GLY A 22 11.66 -35.62 21.59
N THR A 23 10.88 -34.93 22.43
CA THR A 23 10.41 -33.54 22.23
C THR A 23 10.02 -33.25 20.78
N LYS A 24 8.75 -33.54 20.43
CA LYS A 24 8.13 -33.11 19.17
C LYS A 24 8.67 -31.71 18.81
N PRO A 25 9.45 -31.56 17.71
CA PRO A 25 9.98 -30.26 17.36
C PRO A 25 8.80 -29.31 17.24
N PRO A 26 8.90 -28.09 17.81
CA PRO A 26 7.82 -27.12 17.68
C PRO A 26 7.50 -27.01 16.19
N ALA A 27 6.23 -27.22 15.84
CA ALA A 27 5.79 -27.08 14.46
C ALA A 27 6.28 -25.70 13.95
N PRO A 28 6.72 -25.57 12.68
CA PRO A 28 7.12 -24.28 12.13
C PRO A 28 5.90 -23.34 12.05
N ILE A 29 5.55 -22.70 13.16
CA ILE A 29 4.38 -21.82 13.24
C ILE A 29 4.72 -20.41 12.72
N ASP A 30 5.98 -20.08 12.48
CA ASP A 30 6.37 -18.69 12.19
C ASP A 30 6.71 -18.40 10.72
N ALA A 31 7.14 -19.37 9.91
CA ALA A 31 7.59 -19.08 8.54
C ALA A 31 6.44 -18.76 7.57
N SER A 32 5.31 -19.47 7.68
CA SER A 32 4.14 -19.23 6.81
C SER A 32 3.45 -17.91 7.16
N GLN A 33 3.30 -17.61 8.46
CA GLN A 33 2.70 -16.36 8.91
C GLN A 33 3.56 -15.15 8.55
N GLN A 34 4.89 -15.25 8.67
CA GLN A 34 5.81 -14.20 8.21
C GLN A 34 5.68 -13.98 6.69
N GLN A 35 5.61 -15.05 5.89
CA GLN A 35 5.42 -14.92 4.44
C GLN A 35 4.08 -14.29 4.07
N GLU A 36 3.00 -14.65 4.76
CA GLU A 36 1.69 -14.02 4.54
C GLU A 36 1.74 -12.52 4.85
N VAL A 37 2.25 -12.13 6.01
CA VAL A 37 2.37 -10.72 6.42
C VAL A 37 3.26 -9.92 5.46
N GLU A 38 4.38 -10.49 5.00
CA GLU A 38 5.24 -9.86 3.99
C GLU A 38 4.53 -9.69 2.65
N SER A 39 3.74 -10.68 2.24
CA SER A 39 3.00 -10.64 0.98
C SER A 39 1.89 -9.59 1.02
N GLU A 40 1.18 -9.49 2.14
CA GLU A 40 0.14 -8.48 2.36
C GLU A 40 0.74 -7.08 2.40
N THR A 41 1.86 -6.91 3.10
CA THR A 41 2.58 -5.63 3.17
C THR A 41 3.01 -5.17 1.77
N ARG A 42 3.56 -6.09 0.95
CA ARG A 42 3.92 -5.81 -0.45
C ARG A 42 2.73 -5.43 -1.31
N GLN A 43 1.59 -6.12 -1.16
CA GLN A 43 0.38 -5.81 -1.91
C GLN A 43 -0.19 -4.44 -1.53
N ILE A 44 -0.21 -4.10 -0.24
CA ILE A 44 -0.66 -2.80 0.24
C ILE A 44 0.24 -1.69 -0.31
N ALA A 45 1.57 -1.87 -0.26
CA ALA A 45 2.52 -0.91 -0.83
C ALA A 45 2.28 -0.71 -2.34
N ALA A 46 2.23 -1.80 -3.11
CA ALA A 46 1.98 -1.73 -4.55
C ALA A 46 0.65 -1.06 -4.91
N ARG A 47 -0.39 -1.24 -4.08
CA ARG A 47 -1.67 -0.54 -4.25
C ARG A 47 -1.53 0.95 -3.98
N ARG A 48 -0.81 1.35 -2.93
CA ARG A 48 -0.57 2.77 -2.60
C ARG A 48 0.20 3.47 -3.71
N ASP A 49 1.23 2.82 -4.27
CA ASP A 49 2.03 3.38 -5.36
C ASP A 49 1.20 3.62 -6.62
N LYS A 50 0.33 2.66 -6.99
CA LYS A 50 -0.60 2.82 -8.12
C LYS A 50 -1.57 3.98 -7.91
N VAL A 51 -2.12 4.11 -6.70
CA VAL A 51 -3.04 5.20 -6.36
C VAL A 51 -2.31 6.55 -6.37
N ALA A 52 -1.08 6.60 -5.88
CA ALA A 52 -0.26 7.81 -5.91
C ALA A 52 0.05 8.25 -7.35
N ALA A 53 0.44 7.31 -8.23
CA ALA A 53 0.69 7.59 -9.64
C ALA A 53 -0.57 8.14 -10.33
N ALA A 54 -1.71 7.47 -10.19
CA ALA A 54 -2.99 7.93 -10.75
C ALA A 54 -3.43 9.29 -10.17
N GLY A 55 -3.17 9.53 -8.88
CA GLY A 55 -3.42 10.83 -8.24
C GLY A 55 -2.55 11.95 -8.82
N GLY A 56 -1.29 11.67 -9.14
CA GLY A 56 -0.38 12.60 -9.81
C GLY A 56 -0.85 12.94 -11.23
N GLU A 57 -1.31 11.94 -11.98
CA GLU A 57 -1.91 12.15 -13.31
C GLU A 57 -3.17 13.01 -13.24
N LEU A 58 -4.06 12.75 -12.27
CA LEU A 58 -5.27 13.54 -12.04
C LEU A 58 -4.94 14.99 -11.68
N LEU A 59 -4.00 15.21 -10.76
CA LEU A 59 -3.56 16.56 -10.38
C LEU A 59 -2.96 17.30 -11.58
N GLY A 60 -2.13 16.62 -12.38
CA GLY A 60 -1.57 17.17 -13.61
C GLY A 60 -2.65 17.57 -14.61
N ALA A 61 -3.64 16.71 -14.84
CA ALA A 61 -4.79 17.00 -15.70
C ALA A 61 -5.63 18.17 -15.18
N ALA A 62 -5.88 18.24 -13.87
CA ALA A 62 -6.61 19.33 -13.24
C ALA A 62 -5.86 20.67 -13.35
N MET A 63 -4.55 20.69 -13.11
CA MET A 63 -3.73 21.90 -13.27
C MET A 63 -3.66 22.35 -14.73
N LYS A 64 -3.62 21.41 -15.69
CA LYS A 64 -3.72 21.74 -17.12
C LYS A 64 -5.06 22.39 -17.43
N LEU A 65 -6.17 21.83 -16.96
CA LEU A 65 -7.50 22.41 -17.14
C LEU A 65 -7.59 23.82 -16.55
N VAL A 66 -7.09 24.01 -15.32
CA VAL A 66 -7.04 25.34 -14.69
C VAL A 66 -6.21 26.30 -15.53
N GLY A 67 -5.06 25.86 -16.05
CA GLY A 67 -4.21 26.62 -16.95
C GLY A 67 -4.96 27.15 -18.17
N GLU A 68 -5.72 26.30 -18.84
CA GLU A 68 -6.56 26.69 -19.99
C GLU A 68 -7.66 27.69 -19.60
N LEU A 69 -8.24 27.56 -18.40
CA LEU A 69 -9.29 28.47 -17.91
C LEU A 69 -8.77 29.85 -17.50
N ILE A 70 -7.52 29.93 -17.03
CA ILE A 70 -6.90 31.19 -16.58
C ILE A 70 -5.98 31.81 -17.63
N ASP A 71 -5.78 31.15 -18.78
CA ASP A 71 -4.95 31.68 -19.85
C ASP A 71 -5.60 32.93 -20.44
N ASN A 72 -5.04 34.08 -20.04
CA ASN A 72 -5.45 35.40 -20.50
C ASN A 72 -4.52 35.92 -21.62
N GLY A 73 -3.69 35.05 -22.23
CA GLY A 73 -2.76 35.40 -23.31
C GLY A 73 -1.52 36.18 -22.87
N SER A 74 -1.33 36.40 -21.56
CA SER A 74 -0.12 37.00 -21.00
C SER A 74 0.76 35.92 -20.40
N ALA A 75 1.97 35.76 -20.93
CA ALA A 75 2.96 34.88 -20.33
C ALA A 75 3.31 35.39 -18.92
N PRO A 76 3.37 34.51 -17.89
CA PRO A 76 3.82 34.90 -16.57
C PRO A 76 5.29 35.31 -16.59
N ASP A 77 5.67 36.23 -15.70
CA ASP A 77 7.06 36.65 -15.54
C ASP A 77 7.98 35.45 -15.24
N PRO A 78 9.06 35.23 -16.02
CA PRO A 78 9.96 34.09 -15.82
C PRO A 78 10.59 34.03 -14.43
N GLN A 79 10.81 35.17 -13.77
CA GLN A 79 11.37 35.20 -12.42
C GLN A 79 10.38 34.63 -11.41
N THR A 80 9.11 35.00 -11.53
CA THR A 80 7.99 34.48 -10.73
C THR A 80 7.82 32.98 -10.90
N VAL A 81 7.88 32.47 -12.16
CA VAL A 81 7.81 31.03 -12.44
C VAL A 81 8.97 30.27 -11.79
N ASN A 82 10.19 30.81 -11.87
CA ASN A 82 11.36 30.18 -11.27
C ASN A 82 11.30 30.15 -9.73
N GLN A 83 10.79 31.21 -9.10
CA GLN A 83 10.58 31.26 -7.65
C GLN A 83 9.54 30.22 -7.19
N MET A 84 8.41 30.13 -7.89
CA MET A 84 7.40 29.11 -7.61
C MET A 84 7.96 27.70 -7.80
N ARG A 85 8.72 27.46 -8.88
CA ARG A 85 9.37 26.16 -9.11
C ARG A 85 10.34 25.79 -7.99
N ALA A 86 11.11 26.75 -7.48
CA ALA A 86 12.04 26.50 -6.37
C ALA A 86 11.30 26.12 -5.09
N GLY A 87 10.26 26.86 -4.69
CA GLY A 87 9.47 26.53 -3.50
C GLY A 87 8.72 25.19 -3.62
N LEU A 88 8.27 24.83 -4.82
CA LEU A 88 7.69 23.51 -5.09
C LEU A 88 8.75 22.41 -5.05
N ALA A 89 9.96 22.68 -5.55
CA ALA A 89 11.06 21.72 -5.53
C ALA A 89 11.47 21.35 -4.10
N ASP A 90 11.40 22.28 -3.14
CA ASP A 90 11.63 22.01 -1.73
C ASP A 90 10.58 21.07 -1.11
N CYS A 91 9.40 20.97 -1.73
CA CYS A 91 8.31 20.09 -1.33
C CYS A 91 8.26 18.76 -2.12
N ILE A 92 9.17 18.57 -3.10
CA ILE A 92 9.21 17.40 -3.98
C ILE A 92 10.37 16.50 -3.58
N GLU A 93 10.06 15.28 -3.16
CA GLU A 93 11.04 14.21 -2.98
C GLU A 93 11.27 13.52 -4.34
N ARG A 94 12.53 13.36 -4.74
CA ARG A 94 12.90 12.52 -5.89
C ARG A 94 13.13 11.11 -5.39
N GLU A 95 12.33 10.18 -5.88
CA GLU A 95 12.55 8.77 -5.59
C GLU A 95 13.73 8.21 -6.42
N PRO A 96 14.37 7.12 -5.95
CA PRO A 96 15.51 6.50 -6.62
C PRO A 96 15.25 6.05 -8.06
N ASP A 97 13.99 5.85 -8.41
CA ASP A 97 13.52 5.48 -9.75
C ASP A 97 13.32 6.67 -10.69
N GLY A 98 13.58 7.90 -10.21
CA GLY A 98 13.44 9.14 -10.96
C GLY A 98 12.04 9.76 -10.91
N ARG A 99 11.10 9.18 -10.17
CA ARG A 99 9.76 9.77 -9.98
C ARG A 99 9.80 10.94 -9.01
N LEU A 100 8.92 11.91 -9.25
CA LEU A 100 8.68 13.02 -8.35
C LEU A 100 7.52 12.67 -7.42
N GLN A 101 7.77 12.64 -6.12
CA GLN A 101 6.74 12.45 -5.10
C GLN A 101 6.47 13.78 -4.38
N VAL A 102 5.20 14.16 -4.29
CA VAL A 102 4.76 15.28 -3.44
C VAL A 102 3.93 14.72 -2.30
N ARG A 103 4.37 14.97 -1.06
CA ARG A 103 3.65 14.53 0.13
C ARG A 103 2.87 15.71 0.73
N PHE A 104 1.56 15.68 0.58
CA PHE A 104 0.67 16.65 1.21
C PHE A 104 0.31 16.18 2.62
N THR A 105 0.57 17.01 3.61
CA THR A 105 0.06 16.79 4.97
C THR A 105 -1.31 17.44 5.08
N LEU A 106 -2.34 16.64 5.34
CA LEU A 106 -3.69 17.14 5.56
C LEU A 106 -3.83 17.59 7.02
N PRO A 107 -4.55 18.68 7.31
CA PRO A 107 -4.67 19.24 8.66
C PRO A 107 -5.56 18.40 9.61
N GLY A 108 -6.25 17.37 9.10
CA GLY A 108 -7.09 16.47 9.90
C GLY A 108 -8.08 15.65 9.07
N ASP A 109 -8.83 14.77 9.73
CA ASP A 109 -9.70 13.77 9.09
C ASP A 109 -10.80 14.38 8.20
N ASN A 110 -11.34 15.55 8.57
CA ASN A 110 -12.35 16.24 7.76
C ASN A 110 -11.85 16.60 6.36
N ALA A 111 -10.57 16.95 6.23
CA ALA A 111 -9.97 17.26 4.93
C ALA A 111 -9.85 15.99 4.06
N LEU A 112 -9.53 14.85 4.67
CA LEU A 112 -9.51 13.55 4.00
C LEU A 112 -10.91 13.14 3.53
N THR A 113 -11.93 13.26 4.38
CA THR A 113 -13.32 12.97 4.01
C THR A 113 -13.80 13.87 2.87
N GLY A 114 -13.45 15.16 2.89
CA GLY A 114 -13.77 16.10 1.82
C GLY A 114 -13.12 15.72 0.49
N LEU A 115 -11.84 15.37 0.50
CA LEU A 115 -11.12 14.88 -0.67
C LEU A 115 -11.75 13.60 -1.23
N ALA A 116 -11.99 12.61 -0.37
CA ALA A 116 -12.62 11.35 -0.75
C ALA A 116 -14.02 11.55 -1.34
N THR A 117 -14.83 12.43 -0.73
CA THR A 117 -16.17 12.75 -1.23
C THR A 117 -16.12 13.40 -2.60
N THR A 118 -15.16 14.30 -2.83
CA THR A 118 -14.99 14.97 -4.13
C THR A 118 -14.54 13.99 -5.20
N LEU A 119 -13.58 13.11 -4.89
CA LEU A 119 -13.14 12.04 -5.80
C LEU A 119 -14.29 11.07 -6.12
N ALA A 120 -15.10 10.70 -5.13
CA ALA A 120 -16.27 9.84 -5.33
C ALA A 120 -17.29 10.51 -6.27
N LYS A 121 -17.55 11.81 -6.12
CA LYS A 121 -18.44 12.56 -7.02
C LYS A 121 -17.91 12.61 -8.46
N LEU A 122 -16.60 12.75 -8.64
CA LEU A 122 -15.98 12.74 -9.98
C LEU A 122 -16.01 11.36 -10.64
N LEU A 123 -15.83 10.29 -9.86
CA LEU A 123 -15.93 8.91 -10.34
C LEU A 123 -17.36 8.51 -10.71
N VAL A 124 -18.36 9.03 -9.99
CA VAL A 124 -19.78 8.78 -10.26
C VAL A 124 -20.31 9.68 -11.38
N ALA A 125 -19.67 10.83 -11.62
CA ALA A 125 -19.94 11.69 -12.75
C ALA A 125 -19.25 11.16 -14.03
N GLU A 126 -19.53 9.92 -14.42
CA GLU A 126 -19.36 9.52 -15.83
C GLU A 126 -20.49 10.15 -16.66
N PRO A 127 -20.20 10.64 -17.88
CA PRO A 127 -21.20 11.21 -18.78
C PRO A 127 -22.03 10.08 -19.42
N GLU A 128 -23.36 10.18 -19.35
CA GLU A 128 -24.25 9.59 -20.38
C GLU A 128 -24.11 10.34 -21.71
#